data_AF-A0A6M2E6H5-F1
#
_entry.id   AF-A0A6M2E6H5-F1
#
_cell.length_a   1.000
_cell.length_b   1.000
_cell.length_c   1.000
_cell.angle_alpha   90.00
_cell.angle_beta   90.00
_cell.angle_gamma   90.00
#
_symmetry.space_group_name_H-M   'P 1'
#
loop_
_entity.id
_entity.type
_entity.pdbx_description
1 polymer ?
#
loop_
_entity_poly.entity_id
_entity_poly.type
_entity_poly.pdbx_seq_one_letter_code
_entity_poly.pdbx_strand_id
1 'polypeptide(L)'
;MKTASLCACLLLVGTLQPCSASHHLTSGPADPNPLFLTPWIRNHSYDEARNKSKVELFKLYNVTANAYSGYITVNKTTGSNLFFLFVEAEENATEAPLMLWTQGGPGLSALFGLFLQNGPVQFDYARNFSKRELTIQKHVSVIYLDAPVGAGFSFTKNESGYPTRLQDVTRDISGFLRQFLELFLNTRGETSTLPETLTLPATLLLSPARC
;
A
#
# COMPACT_ATOMS: atom_id res chain seq x y z
N MET A 1 -39.53 -60.99 -14.35
CA MET A 1 -40.61 -59.98 -14.49
C MET A 1 -41.35 -59.86 -13.15
N LYS A 2 -41.38 -58.63 -12.58
CA LYS A 2 -42.20 -58.12 -11.44
C LYS A 2 -41.84 -58.65 -10.02
N THR A 3 -41.09 -57.91 -9.17
CA THR A 3 -41.48 -56.86 -8.15
C THR A 3 -42.32 -57.41 -6.99
N ALA A 4 -42.15 -57.11 -5.69
CA ALA A 4 -41.25 -56.25 -4.90
C ALA A 4 -41.44 -56.62 -3.40
N SER A 5 -40.50 -56.30 -2.51
CA SER A 5 -40.83 -55.87 -1.13
C SER A 5 -39.64 -55.20 -0.45
N LEU A 6 -39.96 -54.16 0.31
CA LEU A 6 -39.10 -53.15 0.91
C LEU A 6 -38.18 -53.68 2.01
N CYS A 7 -36.98 -53.07 2.13
CA CYS A 7 -36.41 -52.79 3.44
C CYS A 7 -35.54 -51.53 3.36
N ALA A 8 -36.00 -50.50 4.06
CA ALA A 8 -35.31 -49.24 4.26
C ALA A 8 -34.28 -49.42 5.38
N CYS A 9 -33.03 -49.04 5.14
CA CYS A 9 -32.07 -48.75 6.21
C CYS A 9 -31.27 -47.51 5.84
N LEU A 10 -31.35 -46.52 6.72
CA LEU A 10 -30.68 -45.24 6.70
C LEU A 10 -29.16 -45.42 6.59
N LEU A 11 -28.53 -44.67 5.68
CA LEU A 11 -27.12 -44.33 5.81
C LEU A 11 -27.03 -42.79 5.89
N LEU A 12 -26.57 -42.34 7.05
CA LEU A 12 -26.23 -40.95 7.34
C LEU A 12 -25.20 -40.45 6.32
N VAL A 13 -25.63 -39.64 5.36
CA VAL A 13 -24.73 -38.77 4.61
C VAL A 13 -24.54 -37.52 5.46
N GLY A 14 -23.58 -37.58 6.38
CA GLY A 14 -23.04 -36.38 7.02
C GLY A 14 -22.30 -35.58 5.97
N THR A 15 -22.98 -34.63 5.33
CA THR A 15 -22.30 -33.63 4.51
C THR A 15 -21.49 -32.75 5.44
N LEU A 16 -20.17 -32.95 5.47
CA LEU A 16 -19.23 -31.95 5.95
C LEU A 16 -19.38 -30.73 5.05
N GLN A 17 -20.18 -29.78 5.50
CA GLN A 17 -20.29 -28.48 4.87
C GLN A 17 -18.99 -27.73 5.15
N PRO A 18 -18.19 -27.36 4.13
CA PRO A 18 -17.11 -26.44 4.35
C PRO A 18 -17.73 -25.11 4.78
N CYS A 19 -17.46 -24.68 6.01
CA CYS A 19 -17.68 -23.30 6.44
C CYS A 19 -16.81 -22.41 5.56
N SER A 20 -17.35 -21.99 4.42
CA SER A 20 -16.81 -20.83 3.71
C SER A 20 -17.17 -19.62 4.54
N ALA A 21 -16.23 -19.20 5.40
CA ALA A 21 -16.28 -17.88 6.01
C ALA A 21 -16.08 -16.85 4.90
N SER A 22 -17.19 -16.45 4.26
CA SER A 22 -17.21 -15.25 3.45
C SER A 22 -17.10 -14.08 4.41
N HIS A 23 -15.90 -13.53 4.54
CA HIS A 23 -15.72 -12.20 5.12
C HIS A 23 -16.39 -11.20 4.17
N HIS A 24 -17.62 -10.83 4.50
CA HIS A 24 -18.35 -9.80 3.80
C HIS A 24 -17.66 -8.46 4.08
N LEU A 25 -16.86 -7.99 3.11
CA LEU A 25 -16.35 -6.62 3.09
C LEU A 25 -17.55 -5.68 3.08
N THR A 26 -17.89 -5.08 4.23
CA THR A 26 -18.82 -3.95 4.30
C THR A 26 -18.06 -2.67 4.00
N SER A 27 -17.51 -2.56 2.78
CA SER A 27 -17.21 -1.25 2.22
C SER A 27 -18.51 -0.69 1.64
N GLY A 28 -18.86 0.55 1.96
CA GLY A 28 -19.84 1.31 1.16
C GLY A 28 -19.45 1.29 -0.32
N PRO A 29 -20.33 1.75 -1.25
CA PRO A 29 -20.01 1.74 -2.67
C PRO A 29 -18.67 2.44 -2.89
N ALA A 30 -17.66 1.67 -3.32
CA ALA A 30 -16.32 2.17 -3.56
C ALA A 30 -16.41 3.23 -4.67
N ASP A 31 -15.90 4.43 -4.42
CA ASP A 31 -15.73 5.43 -5.47
C ASP A 31 -14.81 4.83 -6.55
N PRO A 32 -15.27 4.66 -7.80
CA PRO A 32 -14.45 4.05 -8.85
C PRO A 32 -13.27 4.96 -9.27
N ASN A 33 -13.25 6.22 -8.81
CA ASN A 33 -12.21 7.16 -9.20
C ASN A 33 -10.92 7.01 -8.37
N PRO A 34 -9.74 7.25 -8.97
CA PRO A 34 -8.49 7.31 -8.23
C PRO A 34 -8.50 8.39 -7.14
N LEU A 35 -8.06 8.04 -5.93
CA LEU A 35 -7.94 8.98 -4.82
C LEU A 35 -6.65 9.82 -4.93
N PHE A 36 -6.76 11.06 -5.43
CA PHE A 36 -5.64 11.99 -5.51
C PHE A 36 -5.49 12.81 -4.23
N LEU A 37 -4.43 12.64 -3.45
CA LEU A 37 -4.26 13.30 -2.16
C LEU A 37 -3.77 14.75 -2.26
N THR A 38 -3.10 15.12 -3.35
CA THR A 38 -2.50 16.45 -3.57
C THR A 38 -3.46 17.64 -3.34
N PRO A 39 -4.74 17.62 -3.75
CA PRO A 39 -5.68 18.71 -3.46
C PRO A 39 -5.87 18.95 -1.96
N TRP A 40 -6.02 17.90 -1.17
CA TRP A 40 -6.18 18.01 0.29
C TRP A 40 -4.88 18.45 0.97
N ILE A 41 -3.72 17.96 0.51
CA ILE A 41 -2.40 18.37 1.01
C ILE A 41 -2.20 19.88 0.82
N ARG A 42 -2.50 20.41 -0.38
CA ARG A 42 -2.41 21.85 -0.68
C ARG A 42 -3.35 22.72 0.12
N ASN A 43 -4.48 22.16 0.55
CA ASN A 43 -5.45 22.84 1.40
C ASN A 43 -5.18 22.61 2.90
N HIS A 44 -4.03 22.03 3.26
CA HIS A 44 -3.65 21.64 4.62
C HIS A 44 -4.70 20.79 5.35
N SER A 45 -5.54 20.07 4.60
CA SER A 45 -6.64 19.24 5.10
C SER A 45 -6.14 17.81 5.37
N TYR A 46 -5.09 17.69 6.20
CA TYR A 46 -4.34 16.45 6.36
C TYR A 46 -5.15 15.33 7.01
N ASP A 47 -5.98 15.64 8.01
CA ASP A 47 -6.82 14.64 8.68
C ASP A 47 -7.81 14.00 7.72
N GLU A 48 -8.41 14.80 6.84
CA GLU A 48 -9.33 14.31 5.83
C GLU A 48 -8.61 13.43 4.80
N ALA A 49 -7.44 13.86 4.32
CA ALA A 49 -6.61 13.08 3.40
C ALA A 49 -6.19 11.73 4.01
N ARG A 50 -5.75 11.72 5.27
CA ARG A 50 -5.41 10.48 6.00
C ARG A 50 -6.63 9.59 6.17
N ASN A 51 -7.78 10.15 6.53
CA ASN A 51 -8.98 9.35 6.72
C ASN A 51 -9.48 8.72 5.42
N LYS A 52 -9.44 9.46 4.30
CA LYS A 52 -9.84 8.94 2.98
C LYS A 52 -8.88 7.89 2.42
N SER A 53 -7.60 7.96 2.78
CA SER A 53 -6.57 7.03 2.28
C SER A 53 -6.48 5.72 3.06
N LYS A 54 -7.21 5.54 4.17
CA LYS A 54 -7.11 4.33 5.01
C LYS A 54 -7.37 3.05 4.23
N VAL A 55 -6.53 2.04 4.49
CA VAL A 55 -6.60 0.70 3.93
C VAL A 55 -6.84 -0.32 5.05
N GLU A 56 -8.03 -0.88 5.10
CA GLU A 56 -8.42 -1.88 6.12
C GLU A 56 -8.05 -3.32 5.74
N LEU A 57 -7.56 -3.54 4.52
CA LEU A 57 -7.26 -4.87 3.97
C LEU A 57 -6.42 -5.75 4.93
N PHE A 58 -5.37 -5.18 5.53
CA PHE A 58 -4.46 -5.96 6.36
C PHE A 58 -5.05 -6.34 7.73
N LYS A 59 -6.04 -5.58 8.22
CA LYS A 59 -6.72 -5.90 9.48
C LYS A 59 -7.46 -7.24 9.38
N LEU A 60 -7.94 -7.60 8.18
CA LEU A 60 -8.59 -8.89 7.91
C LEU A 60 -7.67 -10.10 8.16
N TYR A 61 -6.36 -9.87 8.21
CA TYR A 61 -5.33 -10.88 8.40
C TYR A 61 -4.55 -10.67 9.71
N ASN A 62 -5.18 -10.06 10.74
CA ASN A 62 -4.60 -9.84 12.06
C ASN A 62 -3.32 -8.98 12.08
N VAL A 63 -3.15 -8.10 11.09
CA VAL A 63 -2.12 -7.06 11.09
C VAL A 63 -2.66 -5.85 11.85
N THR A 64 -1.93 -5.37 12.87
CA THR A 64 -2.35 -4.25 13.72
C THR A 64 -1.89 -2.89 13.19
N ALA A 65 -0.90 -2.85 12.30
CA ALA A 65 -0.41 -1.63 11.65
C ALA A 65 -1.52 -0.89 10.90
N ASN A 66 -1.47 0.45 10.87
CA ASN A 66 -2.30 1.24 9.97
C ASN A 66 -1.68 1.26 8.59
N ALA A 67 -2.53 1.32 7.57
CA ALA A 67 -2.09 1.43 6.19
C ALA A 67 -2.90 2.49 5.44
N TYR A 68 -2.25 3.11 4.47
CA TYR A 68 -2.79 4.19 3.68
C TYR A 68 -2.39 4.03 2.22
N SER A 69 -3.28 4.34 1.29
CA SER A 69 -2.96 4.33 -0.14
C SER A 69 -3.62 5.49 -0.87
N GLY A 70 -3.07 5.80 -2.03
CA GLY A 70 -3.60 6.83 -2.91
C GLY A 70 -2.56 7.31 -3.89
N TYR A 71 -2.88 8.42 -4.53
CA TYR A 71 -2.07 9.03 -5.56
C TYR A 71 -1.58 10.40 -5.12
N ILE A 72 -0.30 10.67 -5.33
CA ILE A 72 0.26 12.02 -5.22
C ILE A 72 0.60 12.52 -6.63
N THR A 73 0.05 13.67 -6.99
CA THR A 73 0.32 14.33 -8.27
C THR A 73 1.70 14.98 -8.20
N VAL A 74 2.63 14.48 -9.02
CA VAL A 74 4.02 14.96 -9.09
C VAL A 74 4.22 15.97 -10.24
N ASN A 75 3.36 15.93 -11.26
CA ASN A 75 3.34 16.93 -12.33
C ASN A 75 1.89 17.24 -12.74
N LYS A 76 1.44 18.47 -12.47
CA LYS A 76 0.08 18.92 -12.79
C LYS A 76 -0.14 19.09 -14.30
N THR A 77 0.89 19.51 -15.04
CA THR A 77 0.80 19.84 -16.46
C THR A 77 0.58 18.58 -17.30
N THR A 78 1.31 17.51 -17.00
CA THR A 78 1.15 16.21 -17.69
C THR A 78 0.09 15.33 -17.03
N GLY A 79 -0.36 15.70 -15.83
CA GLY A 79 -1.23 14.87 -15.01
C GLY A 79 -0.53 13.59 -14.54
N SER A 80 0.76 13.66 -14.22
CA SER A 80 1.55 12.54 -13.70
C SER A 80 1.30 12.34 -12.21
N ASN A 81 0.98 11.10 -11.83
CA ASN A 81 0.64 10.70 -10.47
C ASN A 81 1.43 9.45 -10.08
N LEU A 82 2.02 9.47 -8.89
CA LEU A 82 2.64 8.29 -8.29
C LEU A 82 1.68 7.65 -7.29
N PHE A 83 1.46 6.36 -7.46
CA PHE A 83 0.74 5.51 -6.52
C PHE A 83 1.68 5.08 -5.38
N PHE A 84 1.14 5.07 -4.16
CA PHE A 84 1.82 4.49 -3.02
C PHE A 84 0.87 3.67 -2.17
N LEU A 85 1.46 2.72 -1.45
CA LEU A 85 0.85 2.07 -0.29
C LEU A 85 1.82 2.18 0.88
N PHE A 86 1.42 2.93 1.89
CA PHE A 86 2.18 3.16 3.11
C PHE A 86 1.66 2.24 4.21
N VAL A 87 2.56 1.53 4.88
CA VAL A 87 2.25 0.69 6.06
C VAL A 87 3.11 1.17 7.21
N GLU A 88 2.47 1.56 8.32
CA GLU A 88 3.17 1.92 9.55
C GLU A 88 3.82 0.69 10.19
N ALA A 89 4.84 0.90 11.03
CA ALA A 89 5.36 -0.17 11.87
C ALA A 89 4.27 -0.71 12.82
N GLU A 90 4.26 -2.01 13.08
CA GLU A 90 3.37 -2.61 14.07
C GLU A 90 3.73 -2.18 15.49
N GLU A 91 5.03 -2.03 15.79
CA GLU A 91 5.54 -1.60 17.09
C GLU A 91 6.08 -0.16 17.01
N ASN A 92 5.71 0.69 17.98
CA ASN A 92 6.19 2.07 18.14
C ASN A 92 6.15 2.91 16.85
N ALA A 93 5.06 2.85 16.09
CA ALA A 93 4.89 3.52 14.79
C ALA A 93 5.28 5.01 14.74
N THR A 94 5.09 5.73 15.85
CA THR A 94 5.43 7.16 15.96
C THR A 94 6.93 7.42 15.91
N GLU A 95 7.74 6.51 16.46
CA GLU A 95 9.20 6.61 16.57
C GLU A 95 9.94 5.71 15.58
N ALA A 96 9.23 4.79 14.93
CA ALA A 96 9.80 3.86 13.97
C ALA A 96 10.43 4.59 12.76
N PRO A 97 11.57 4.11 12.25
CA PRO A 97 12.18 4.66 11.03
C PRO A 97 11.24 4.53 9.84
N LEU A 98 11.35 5.48 8.91
CA LEU A 98 10.63 5.50 7.65
C LEU A 98 11.54 5.00 6.51
N MET A 99 11.09 3.99 5.78
CA MET A 99 11.82 3.41 4.66
C MET A 99 11.03 3.58 3.36
N LEU A 100 11.70 4.00 2.30
CA LEU A 100 11.13 4.02 0.95
C LEU A 100 11.52 2.74 0.22
N TRP A 101 10.51 1.98 -0.23
CA TRP A 101 10.67 0.76 -0.99
C TRP A 101 10.15 0.92 -2.42
N THR A 102 11.05 0.76 -3.39
CA THR A 102 10.75 0.76 -4.83
C THR A 102 11.26 -0.53 -5.45
N GLN A 103 10.56 -1.10 -6.43
CA GLN A 103 11.14 -2.20 -7.21
C GLN A 103 12.12 -1.69 -8.26
N GLY A 104 13.06 -2.57 -8.62
CA GLY A 104 14.03 -2.34 -9.69
C GLY A 104 13.45 -2.58 -11.09
N GLY A 105 14.33 -2.92 -12.04
CA GLY A 105 13.96 -3.07 -13.45
C GLY A 105 13.98 -1.72 -14.16
N PRO A 106 12.91 -1.36 -14.87
CA PRO A 106 12.05 -0.28 -14.41
C PRO A 106 10.57 -0.63 -14.61
N GLY A 107 9.66 0.05 -13.89
CA GLY A 107 8.22 -0.09 -14.14
C GLY A 107 7.53 -1.21 -13.34
N LEU A 108 8.27 -2.00 -12.56
CA LEU A 108 7.67 -2.99 -11.66
C LEU A 108 6.98 -2.29 -10.48
N SER A 109 5.83 -2.82 -10.08
CA SER A 109 5.10 -2.31 -8.93
C SER A 109 5.80 -2.66 -7.61
N ALA A 110 5.90 -1.69 -6.71
CA ALA A 110 6.33 -1.88 -5.33
C ALA A 110 5.42 -2.83 -4.54
N LEU A 111 4.19 -3.07 -4.99
CA LEU A 111 3.32 -4.08 -4.39
C LEU A 111 3.89 -5.50 -4.51
N PHE A 112 4.78 -5.76 -5.48
CA PHE A 112 5.55 -7.00 -5.50
C PHE A 112 6.37 -7.15 -4.21
N GLY A 113 7.02 -6.07 -3.76
CA GLY A 113 7.77 -6.08 -2.50
C GLY A 113 6.87 -6.28 -1.30
N LEU A 114 5.72 -5.59 -1.29
CA LEU A 114 4.74 -5.70 -0.22
C LEU A 114 4.23 -7.14 -0.06
N PHE A 115 3.74 -7.74 -1.14
CA PHE A 115 3.08 -9.04 -1.04
C PHE A 115 4.05 -10.23 -1.06
N LEU A 116 5.18 -10.13 -1.76
CA LEU A 116 6.09 -11.26 -1.95
C LEU A 116 7.37 -11.20 -1.14
N GLN A 117 7.85 -10.02 -0.76
CA GLN A 117 9.17 -9.89 -0.15
C GLN A 117 9.08 -9.62 1.35
N ASN A 118 8.56 -8.46 1.76
CA ASN A 118 8.78 -7.95 3.12
C ASN A 118 7.58 -7.27 3.77
N GLY A 119 6.43 -7.17 3.11
CA GLY A 119 5.25 -6.53 3.68
C GLY A 119 4.55 -7.37 4.75
N PRO A 120 3.44 -6.85 5.31
CA PRO A 120 2.82 -7.40 6.51
C PRO A 120 2.03 -8.68 6.25
N VAL A 121 1.74 -8.98 4.98
CA VAL A 121 1.02 -10.16 4.54
C VAL A 121 1.79 -10.89 3.44
N GLN A 122 1.46 -12.14 3.24
CA GLN A 122 1.97 -12.97 2.16
C GLN A 122 0.82 -13.71 1.49
N PHE A 123 0.99 -14.05 0.22
CA PHE A 123 0.08 -14.96 -0.48
C PHE A 123 0.74 -16.30 -0.73
N ASP A 124 0.00 -17.39 -0.54
CA ASP A 124 0.45 -18.74 -0.87
C ASP A 124 0.11 -19.11 -2.33
N TYR A 125 0.61 -20.27 -2.79
CA TYR A 125 0.29 -20.79 -4.13
C TYR A 125 -1.20 -21.09 -4.33
N ALA A 126 -1.95 -21.32 -3.25
CA ALA A 126 -3.39 -21.49 -3.26
C ALA A 126 -4.15 -20.15 -3.28
N ARG A 127 -3.44 -19.02 -3.40
CA ARG A 127 -3.96 -17.65 -3.47
C ARG A 127 -4.65 -17.20 -2.18
N ASN A 128 -4.31 -17.81 -1.04
CA ASN A 128 -4.76 -17.35 0.26
C ASN A 128 -3.80 -16.31 0.81
N PHE A 129 -4.36 -15.25 1.39
CA PHE A 129 -3.59 -14.27 2.14
C PHE A 129 -3.47 -14.69 3.61
N SER A 130 -2.28 -14.47 4.18
CA SER A 130 -2.01 -14.69 5.60
C SER A 130 -1.05 -13.61 6.13
N LYS A 131 -1.04 -13.40 7.44
CA LYS A 131 -0.03 -12.55 8.08
C LYS A 131 1.35 -13.13 7.82
N ARG A 132 2.31 -12.27 7.47
CA ARG A 132 3.71 -12.67 7.34
C ARG A 132 4.35 -12.67 8.73
N GLU A 133 4.91 -13.80 9.15
CA GLU A 133 5.59 -13.92 10.45
C GLU A 133 6.88 -13.10 10.52
N LEU A 134 7.67 -13.13 9.43
CA LEU A 134 8.92 -12.40 9.31
C LEU A 134 8.75 -11.22 8.35
N THR A 135 8.44 -10.06 8.90
CA THR A 135 8.26 -8.81 8.15
C THR A 135 9.11 -7.70 8.75
N ILE A 136 9.64 -6.83 7.88
CA ILE A 136 10.32 -5.61 8.34
C ILE A 136 9.32 -4.63 8.99
N GLN A 137 8.02 -4.80 8.72
CA GLN A 137 6.95 -3.94 9.27
C GLN A 137 6.72 -4.12 10.74
N LYS A 138 7.40 -5.06 11.38
CA LYS A 138 7.42 -5.14 12.82
C LYS A 138 8.00 -3.86 13.44
N HIS A 139 9.05 -3.30 12.85
CA HIS A 139 9.81 -2.17 13.44
C HIS A 139 10.05 -0.99 12.49
N VAL A 140 9.61 -1.07 11.23
CA VAL A 140 9.86 -0.04 10.21
C VAL A 140 8.54 0.36 9.57
N SER A 141 8.32 1.66 9.40
CA SER A 141 7.21 2.15 8.57
C SER A 141 7.69 2.23 7.12
N VAL A 142 6.98 1.64 6.17
CA VAL A 142 7.46 1.52 4.79
C VAL A 142 6.48 2.11 3.79
N ILE A 143 7.02 2.93 2.89
CA ILE A 143 6.33 3.45 1.72
C ILE A 143 6.65 2.53 0.54
N TYR A 144 5.67 1.77 0.06
CA TYR A 144 5.78 1.05 -1.21
C TYR A 144 5.38 1.99 -2.33
N LEU A 145 6.37 2.47 -3.08
CA LEU A 145 6.18 3.48 -4.11
C LEU A 145 6.33 2.87 -5.51
N ASP A 146 5.28 2.96 -6.31
CA ASP A 146 5.34 2.62 -7.73
C ASP A 146 6.06 3.75 -8.49
N ALA A 147 7.37 3.62 -8.69
CA ALA A 147 8.18 4.56 -9.44
C ALA A 147 8.99 3.85 -10.55
N PRO A 148 9.22 4.49 -11.71
CA PRO A 148 8.81 5.86 -12.09
C PRO A 148 7.31 6.02 -12.42
N VAL A 149 6.88 7.21 -12.87
CA VAL A 149 5.55 7.39 -13.49
C VAL A 149 5.38 6.38 -14.62
N GLY A 150 4.31 5.58 -14.59
CA GLY A 150 4.08 4.44 -15.48
C GLY A 150 4.40 3.07 -14.86
N ALA A 151 5.06 3.03 -13.70
CA ALA A 151 5.26 1.79 -12.95
C ALA A 151 3.98 1.35 -12.26
N GLY A 152 3.64 0.06 -12.32
CA GLY A 152 2.49 -0.50 -11.61
C GLY A 152 1.20 0.29 -11.81
N PHE A 153 0.69 0.89 -10.73
CA PHE A 153 -0.52 1.72 -10.73
C PHE A 153 -0.25 3.22 -10.99
N SER A 154 1.00 3.67 -10.99
CA SER A 154 1.37 5.06 -11.30
C SER A 154 1.16 5.36 -12.78
N PHE A 155 0.64 6.55 -13.10
CA PHE A 155 0.26 6.89 -14.47
C PHE A 155 0.37 8.39 -14.77
N THR A 156 0.30 8.72 -16.06
CA THR A 156 0.19 10.09 -16.57
C THR A 156 -0.95 10.19 -17.58
N LYS A 157 -1.55 11.38 -17.72
CA LYS A 157 -2.58 11.66 -18.74
C LYS A 157 -1.99 12.12 -20.08
N ASN A 158 -0.69 12.42 -20.10
CA ASN A 158 0.03 12.87 -21.28
C ASN A 158 1.30 12.02 -21.45
N GLU A 159 1.56 11.54 -22.67
CA GLU A 159 2.73 10.72 -22.99
C GLU A 159 4.06 11.41 -22.65
N SER A 160 4.13 12.73 -22.79
CA SER A 160 5.31 13.51 -22.38
C SER A 160 5.57 13.51 -20.86
N GLY A 161 4.64 12.97 -20.07
CA GLY A 161 4.78 12.77 -18.63
C GLY A 161 5.51 11.50 -18.24
N TYR A 162 5.81 10.60 -19.17
CA TYR A 162 6.68 9.45 -18.91
C TYR A 162 8.14 9.91 -18.87
N PRO A 163 8.90 9.57 -17.81
CA PRO A 163 10.27 10.03 -17.67
C PRO A 163 11.19 9.33 -18.67
N THR A 164 12.04 10.11 -19.32
CA THR A 164 13.03 9.60 -20.29
C THR A 164 14.46 9.66 -19.75
N ARG A 165 14.66 10.37 -18.64
CA ARG A 165 15.96 10.52 -17.97
C ARG A 165 15.83 10.30 -16.47
N LEU A 166 16.93 9.87 -15.84
CA LEU A 166 16.96 9.66 -14.39
C LEU A 166 16.60 10.93 -13.61
N GLN A 167 16.98 12.11 -14.11
CA GLN A 167 16.65 13.39 -13.49
C GLN A 167 15.13 13.64 -13.40
N ASP A 168 14.36 13.15 -14.36
CA ASP A 168 12.90 13.23 -14.32
C ASP A 168 12.35 12.39 -13.17
N VAL A 169 12.84 11.15 -13.05
CA VAL A 169 12.47 10.22 -11.97
C VAL A 169 12.83 10.81 -10.61
N THR A 170 14.05 11.34 -10.45
CA THR A 170 14.50 11.97 -9.21
C THR A 170 13.65 13.18 -8.83
N ARG A 171 13.32 14.05 -9.80
CA ARG A 171 12.43 15.20 -9.58
C ARG A 171 11.05 14.74 -9.09
N ASP A 172 10.48 13.74 -9.74
CA ASP A 172 9.13 13.27 -9.45
C ASP A 172 9.07 12.57 -8.06
N ILE A 173 10.03 11.69 -7.75
CA ILE A 173 10.14 11.07 -6.40
C ILE A 173 10.39 12.13 -5.33
N SER A 174 11.21 13.15 -5.61
CA SER A 174 11.45 14.25 -4.67
C SER A 174 10.17 15.08 -4.41
N GLY A 175 9.39 15.34 -5.46
CA GLY A 175 8.08 16.01 -5.34
C GLY A 175 7.04 15.17 -4.60
N PHE A 176 7.08 13.84 -4.77
CA PHE A 176 6.29 12.89 -4.00
C PHE A 176 6.66 12.94 -2.52
N LEU A 177 7.95 12.79 -2.18
CA LEU A 177 8.40 12.74 -0.79
C LEU A 177 8.05 14.01 -0.03
N ARG A 178 8.20 15.20 -0.62
CA ARG A 178 7.80 16.46 0.04
C ARG A 178 6.33 16.44 0.46
N GLN A 179 5.43 16.09 -0.46
CA GLN A 179 3.99 16.02 -0.19
C GLN A 179 3.64 14.88 0.80
N PHE A 180 4.31 13.72 0.68
CA PHE A 180 4.10 12.59 1.56
C PHE A 180 4.48 12.94 3.02
N LEU A 181 5.65 13.53 3.21
CA LEU A 181 6.13 13.91 4.54
C LEU A 181 5.26 15.03 5.14
N GLU A 182 4.78 15.97 4.31
CA GLU A 182 3.80 16.97 4.74
C GLU A 182 2.50 16.32 5.24
N LEU A 183 1.99 15.32 4.52
CA LEU A 183 0.76 14.63 4.89
C LEU A 183 0.89 13.73 6.14
N PHE A 184 1.98 12.98 6.26
CA PHE A 184 2.10 11.92 7.28
C PHE A 184 3.06 12.24 8.43
N LEU A 185 3.98 13.19 8.28
CA LEU A 185 4.98 13.52 9.30
C LEU A 185 4.83 14.93 9.89
N ASN A 186 4.26 15.91 9.18
CA ASN A 186 4.17 17.30 9.65
C ASN A 186 3.32 17.49 10.94
N THR A 187 2.55 16.47 11.34
CA THR A 187 1.76 16.49 12.59
C THR A 187 2.48 15.81 13.77
N ARG A 188 3.67 15.25 13.55
CA ARG A 188 4.50 14.64 14.59
C ARG A 188 5.32 15.69 15.33
N GLY A 189 4.66 16.67 15.96
CA GLY A 189 5.13 17.42 17.13
C GLY A 189 6.58 17.89 17.28
N GLU A 190 7.37 18.01 16.21
CA GLU A 190 8.66 18.69 16.27
C GLU A 190 8.49 20.08 15.66
N THR A 191 8.47 21.09 16.52
CA THR A 191 8.96 22.42 16.20
C THR A 191 10.45 22.30 15.83
N SER A 192 10.76 21.76 14.67
CA SER A 192 12.04 21.97 14.03
C SER A 192 11.84 23.11 13.04
N THR A 193 12.37 24.28 13.41
CA THR A 193 12.73 25.31 12.45
C THR A 193 13.42 24.62 11.27
N LEU A 194 12.84 24.68 10.08
CA LEU A 194 13.47 24.14 8.87
C LEU A 194 14.87 24.75 8.74
N PRO A 195 15.96 23.98 8.90
CA PRO A 195 17.25 24.48 8.47
C PRO A 195 17.24 24.52 6.95
N GLU A 196 17.82 25.56 6.37
CA GLU A 196 17.94 25.83 4.93
C GLU A 196 18.78 24.78 4.17
N THR A 197 19.06 23.64 4.80
CA THR A 197 19.76 22.50 4.26
C THR A 197 18.98 21.24 4.60
N LEU A 198 18.62 20.51 3.56
CA LEU A 198 17.98 19.20 3.56
C LEU A 198 18.85 18.16 4.28
N THR A 199 18.93 18.21 5.61
CA THR A 199 19.38 17.08 6.43
C THR A 199 18.17 16.20 6.67
N LEU A 200 18.06 15.14 5.87
CA LEU A 200 17.09 14.05 6.04
C LEU A 200 17.14 13.57 7.51
N PRO A 201 16.00 13.50 8.24
CA PRO A 201 15.99 12.95 9.59
C PRO A 201 16.46 11.49 9.57
N ALA A 202 16.96 11.04 10.70
CA ALA A 202 17.71 9.80 10.88
C ALA A 202 17.13 8.59 10.12
N THR A 203 17.87 8.18 9.10
CA THR A 203 17.80 6.90 8.40
C THR A 203 16.58 6.65 7.50
N LEU A 204 16.43 7.46 6.45
CA LEU A 204 15.78 6.97 5.23
C LEU A 204 16.66 5.86 4.62
N LEU A 205 16.35 4.61 4.95
CA LEU A 205 16.98 3.47 4.31
C LEU A 205 16.41 3.34 2.89
N LEU A 206 17.24 3.61 1.88
CA LEU A 206 16.95 3.22 0.51
C LEU A 206 17.43 1.78 0.35
N SER A 207 16.50 0.85 0.10
CA SER A 207 16.89 -0.53 -0.22
C SER A 207 17.49 -0.58 -1.63
N PRO A 208 18.75 -1.00 -1.81
CA PRO A 208 19.23 -1.34 -3.14
C PRO A 208 18.57 -2.64 -3.56
N ALA A 209 17.69 -2.60 -4.57
CA ALA A 209 17.28 -3.79 -5.29
C ALA A 209 18.53 -4.38 -5.97
N ARG A 210 19.20 -5.33 -5.31
CA ARG A 210 20.22 -6.15 -5.96
C ARG A 210 19.50 -7.15 -6.85
N CYS A 211 19.75 -7.04 -8.16
CA CYS A 211 19.49 -8.12 -9.12
C CYS A 211 20.40 -9.31 -8.83
#